data_AF-A0AAW0K0H7-F1
#
_entry.id   AF-A0AAW0K0H7-F1
#
_cell.length_a   1.000
_cell.length_b   1.000
_cell.length_c   1.000
_cell.angle_alpha   90.00
_cell.angle_beta   90.00
_cell.angle_gamma   90.00
#
_symmetry.space_group_name_H-M   'P 1'
#
loop_
_entity.id
_entity.type
_entity.pdbx_description
1 polymer ?
#
loop_
_entity_poly.entity_id
_entity_poly.type
_entity_poly.pdbx_seq_one_letter_code
_entity_poly.pdbx_strand_id
1 'polypeptide(L)'
;MILLLMEIAVSLITCKINSFFFHNFVGEPCELYHCVLESKSFLEKMTVLEHTIPFFLPIREAENDLLSSNAMKFIDYIGELLQAYVDRREQVRLIKELYGNQIKELYHSLPYHMVEFVLDDSDCKVTVSLRYADLVSVLPTRIKALAWPSKKSSINAATINRKENGVQGSHQNPARLSYAEDALRTMSLPEGAYCFQIIDIFYKLGLILLIRT
;
A
#
# COMPACT_ATOMS: atom_id res chain seq x y z
N MET A 1 15.47 42.01 -29.75
CA MET A 1 15.67 40.55 -29.58
C MET A 1 15.50 40.15 -28.10
N ILE A 2 14.43 40.64 -27.45
CA ILE A 2 14.08 40.39 -26.03
C ILE A 2 12.60 39.94 -25.92
N LEU A 3 11.92 39.69 -27.05
CA LEU A 3 10.47 39.49 -27.14
C LEU A 3 10.08 38.11 -27.70
N LEU A 4 10.90 37.07 -27.49
CA LEU A 4 10.63 35.74 -28.08
C LEU A 4 10.95 34.54 -27.16
N LEU A 5 10.88 34.73 -25.85
CA LEU A 5 11.04 33.65 -24.85
C LEU A 5 10.12 33.90 -23.65
N MET A 6 8.80 33.93 -23.87
CA MET A 6 7.86 33.56 -22.80
C MET A 6 7.25 32.22 -23.22
N GLU A 7 8.12 31.22 -23.26
CA GLU A 7 7.77 29.85 -23.61
C GLU A 7 6.84 29.29 -22.53
N ILE A 8 5.71 28.74 -22.97
CA ILE A 8 4.93 27.77 -22.20
C ILE A 8 5.92 26.69 -21.75
N ALA A 9 6.22 26.63 -20.46
CA ALA A 9 7.03 25.56 -19.90
C ALA A 9 6.14 24.31 -19.82
N VAL A 10 6.16 23.50 -20.88
CA VAL A 10 5.57 22.16 -20.85
C VAL A 10 6.51 21.25 -20.05
N SER A 11 6.27 21.16 -18.75
CA SER A 11 6.95 20.18 -17.91
C SER A 11 6.30 18.80 -18.08
N LEU A 12 6.89 17.97 -18.93
CA LEU A 12 6.59 16.54 -18.99
C LEU A 12 7.12 15.87 -17.73
N ILE A 13 6.28 15.74 -16.70
CA ILE A 13 6.61 14.92 -15.53
C ILE A 13 6.49 13.45 -15.95
N THR A 14 7.58 12.90 -16.47
CA THR A 14 7.65 11.50 -16.87
C THR A 14 7.95 10.66 -15.64
N CYS A 15 6.91 10.09 -15.03
CA CYS A 15 7.09 9.03 -14.03
C CYS A 15 7.61 7.78 -14.77
N LYS A 16 8.93 7.62 -14.83
CA LYS A 16 9.56 6.48 -15.49
C LYS A 16 9.62 5.32 -14.50
N ILE A 17 8.74 4.34 -14.68
CA ILE A 17 8.73 3.08 -13.93
C ILE A 17 10.13 2.45 -14.06
N ASN A 18 10.92 2.49 -12.99
CA ASN A 18 12.23 1.83 -12.97
C ASN A 18 11.98 0.32 -12.86
N SER A 19 12.19 -0.36 -13.99
CA SER A 19 12.01 -1.80 -14.18
C SER A 19 13.10 -2.63 -13.48
N PHE A 20 13.28 -2.49 -12.17
CA PHE A 20 14.19 -3.37 -11.39
C PHE A 20 13.46 -4.44 -10.57
N PHE A 21 12.18 -4.67 -10.84
CA PHE A 21 11.49 -5.91 -10.47
C PHE A 21 11.29 -6.76 -11.72
N PHE A 22 12.40 -7.28 -12.25
CA PHE A 22 12.43 -8.25 -13.34
C PHE A 22 11.91 -9.62 -12.85
N HIS A 23 10.58 -9.74 -12.82
CA HIS A 23 9.84 -10.90 -13.29
C HIS A 23 8.39 -10.44 -13.43
N ASN A 24 7.89 -10.36 -14.67
CA ASN A 24 6.46 -10.26 -15.05
C ASN A 24 5.86 -8.93 -15.57
N PHE A 25 6.62 -7.87 -15.88
CA PHE A 25 6.11 -6.85 -16.81
C PHE A 25 6.67 -7.01 -18.21
N VAL A 26 6.10 -7.98 -18.93
CA VAL A 26 6.11 -7.96 -20.39
C VAL A 26 4.83 -7.26 -20.85
N GLY A 27 4.94 -5.98 -21.22
CA GLY A 27 4.05 -5.40 -22.24
C GLY A 27 2.95 -4.41 -21.85
N GLU A 28 2.81 -3.97 -20.60
CA GLU A 28 1.84 -2.90 -20.29
C GLU A 28 2.40 -1.49 -20.58
N PRO A 29 1.60 -0.58 -21.18
CA PRO A 29 2.04 0.77 -21.48
C PRO A 29 2.29 1.57 -20.21
N CYS A 30 3.40 2.31 -20.18
CA CYS A 30 3.72 3.25 -19.11
C CYS A 30 2.59 4.28 -18.96
N GLU A 31 2.08 4.49 -17.74
CA GLU A 31 1.10 5.54 -17.48
C GLU A 31 1.82 6.90 -17.47
N LEU A 32 1.35 7.80 -18.33
CA LEU A 32 1.94 9.12 -18.53
C LEU A 32 1.04 10.19 -17.93
N TYR A 33 1.60 10.97 -17.01
CA TYR A 33 0.96 12.14 -16.45
C TYR A 33 1.58 13.40 -17.04
N HIS A 34 0.75 14.39 -17.33
CA HIS A 34 1.21 15.70 -17.76
C HIS A 34 0.68 16.78 -16.83
N CYS A 35 1.44 17.86 -16.72
CA CYS A 35 1.09 19.08 -16.01
C CYS A 35 1.68 20.25 -16.79
N VAL A 36 0.82 21.15 -17.28
CA VAL A 36 1.24 22.35 -17.99
C VAL A 36 1.21 23.52 -17.02
N LEU A 37 2.33 24.23 -16.95
CA LEU A 37 2.48 25.40 -16.10
C LEU A 37 2.45 26.66 -16.97
N GLU A 38 1.68 27.66 -16.54
CA GLU A 38 1.57 28.94 -17.20
C GLU A 38 2.09 30.06 -16.29
N SER A 39 2.74 31.05 -16.89
CA SER A 39 2.97 32.36 -16.29
C SER A 39 2.82 33.42 -17.39
N LYS A 40 1.94 34.40 -17.18
CA LYS A 40 1.67 35.45 -18.18
C LYS A 40 2.66 36.61 -18.12
N SER A 41 3.48 36.69 -17.06
CA SER A 41 4.52 37.68 -16.86
C SER A 41 5.51 37.21 -15.80
N PHE A 42 6.76 37.65 -15.84
CA PHE A 42 7.76 37.38 -14.79
C PHE A 42 7.33 37.84 -13.38
N LEU A 43 6.37 38.78 -13.30
CA LEU A 43 5.79 39.28 -12.05
C LEU A 43 4.55 38.49 -11.60
N GLU A 44 3.96 37.68 -12.49
CA GLU A 44 2.74 36.93 -12.20
C GLU A 44 3.09 35.54 -11.66
N LYS A 45 2.36 35.13 -10.63
CA LYS A 45 2.50 33.80 -10.03
C LYS A 45 2.30 32.74 -11.11
N MET A 46 3.23 31.78 -11.19
CA MET A 46 3.08 30.60 -12.04
C MET A 46 1.92 29.74 -11.52
N THR A 47 1.08 29.23 -12.42
CA THR A 47 -0.12 28.45 -12.09
C THR A 47 -0.19 27.17 -12.92
N VAL A 48 -0.95 26.18 -12.45
CA VAL A 48 -1.27 24.98 -13.22
C VAL A 48 -2.40 25.31 -14.20
N LEU A 49 -2.15 25.15 -15.50
CA LEU A 49 -3.14 25.39 -16.56
C LEU A 49 -3.98 24.14 -16.85
N GLU A 50 -3.32 23.00 -17.07
CA GLU A 50 -3.96 21.71 -17.36
C GLU A 50 -3.12 20.53 -16.85
N HIS A 51 -3.76 19.42 -16.49
CA HIS A 51 -3.08 18.20 -16.06
C HIS A 51 -3.93 16.93 -16.22
N THR A 52 -3.28 15.76 -16.26
CA THR A 52 -3.93 14.44 -16.11
C THR A 52 -3.75 13.79 -14.74
N ILE A 53 -3.14 14.51 -13.80
CA ILE A 53 -2.93 14.01 -12.42
C ILE A 53 -4.30 13.65 -11.79
N PRO A 54 -4.45 12.44 -11.21
CA PRO A 54 -5.70 12.00 -10.61
C PRO A 54 -6.26 12.98 -9.57
N PHE A 55 -7.56 13.24 -9.62
CA PHE A 55 -8.23 14.28 -8.80
C PHE A 55 -8.09 14.11 -7.28
N PHE A 56 -7.79 12.89 -6.81
CA PHE A 56 -7.61 12.57 -5.40
C PHE A 56 -6.18 12.83 -4.90
N LEU A 57 -5.26 13.23 -5.78
CA LEU A 57 -3.92 13.66 -5.42
C LEU A 57 -3.89 15.19 -5.19
N PRO A 58 -3.17 15.68 -4.16
CA PRO A 58 -3.23 17.07 -3.69
C PRO A 58 -2.43 18.05 -4.57
N ILE A 59 -2.76 18.15 -5.86
CA ILE A 59 -2.07 19.06 -6.79
C ILE A 59 -2.32 20.54 -6.46
N ARG A 60 -3.53 20.89 -5.99
CA ARG A 60 -3.90 22.28 -5.70
C ARG A 60 -3.18 22.79 -4.45
N GLU A 61 -3.05 21.94 -3.45
CA GLU A 61 -2.27 22.19 -2.25
C GLU A 61 -0.80 22.38 -2.63
N ALA A 62 -0.23 21.47 -3.43
CA ALA A 62 1.15 21.58 -3.92
C ALA A 62 1.39 22.86 -4.75
N GLU A 63 0.44 23.23 -5.61
CA GLU A 63 0.50 24.47 -6.40
C GLU A 63 0.55 25.70 -5.49
N ASN A 64 -0.28 25.74 -4.45
CA ASN A 64 -0.32 26.86 -3.53
C ASN A 64 0.96 26.96 -2.70
N ASP A 65 1.46 25.83 -2.21
CA ASP A 65 2.56 25.77 -1.26
C ASP A 65 3.94 25.86 -1.92
N LEU A 66 4.09 25.27 -3.12
CA LEU A 66 5.41 25.08 -3.73
C LEU A 66 5.62 25.94 -4.97
N LEU A 67 4.62 26.04 -5.86
CA LEU A 67 4.80 26.63 -7.19
C LEU A 67 5.13 28.13 -7.15
N SER A 68 4.56 28.84 -6.17
CA SER A 68 4.86 30.26 -5.94
C SER A 68 6.30 30.51 -5.47
N SER A 69 6.94 29.52 -4.85
CA SER A 69 8.28 29.64 -4.28
C SER A 69 9.36 29.13 -5.24
N ASN A 70 9.12 27.98 -5.87
CA ASN A 70 10.08 27.31 -6.73
C ASN A 70 9.38 26.24 -7.59
N ALA A 71 9.31 26.47 -8.90
CA ALA A 71 8.70 25.54 -9.84
C ALA A 71 9.38 24.15 -9.85
N MET A 72 10.69 24.08 -9.63
CA MET A 72 11.39 22.79 -9.54
C MET A 72 10.95 22.00 -8.31
N LYS A 73 10.76 22.65 -7.15
CA LYS A 73 10.24 21.97 -5.95
C LYS A 73 8.83 21.42 -6.16
N PHE A 74 7.98 22.17 -6.87
CA PHE A 74 6.66 21.69 -7.24
C PHE A 74 6.75 20.46 -8.16
N ILE A 75 7.58 20.53 -9.21
CA ILE A 75 7.79 19.43 -10.16
C ILE A 75 8.32 18.17 -9.45
N ASP A 76 9.34 18.32 -8.61
CA ASP A 76 9.94 17.21 -7.84
C ASP A 76 8.90 16.55 -6.92
N TYR A 77 8.16 17.35 -6.15
CA TYR A 77 7.12 16.86 -5.26
C TYR A 77 6.02 16.10 -6.01
N ILE A 78 5.52 16.64 -7.14
CA ILE A 78 4.51 15.96 -7.95
C ILE A 78 5.07 14.66 -8.55
N GLY A 79 6.34 14.65 -8.95
CA GLY A 79 7.03 13.44 -9.42
C GLY A 79 7.06 12.35 -8.35
N GLU A 80 7.50 12.68 -7.13
CA GLU A 80 7.53 11.75 -6.00
C GLU A 80 6.13 11.25 -5.61
N LEU A 81 5.15 12.15 -5.58
CA LEU A 81 3.76 11.84 -5.27
C LEU A 81 3.15 10.83 -6.26
N LEU A 82 3.37 11.05 -7.56
CA LEU A 82 2.90 10.16 -8.62
C LEU A 82 3.62 8.80 -8.57
N GLN A 83 4.95 8.81 -8.38
CA GLN A 83 5.73 7.58 -8.27
C GLN A 83 5.24 6.73 -7.08
N ALA A 84 5.06 7.33 -5.91
CA ALA A 84 4.56 6.62 -4.75
C ALA A 84 3.14 6.07 -4.92
N TYR A 85 2.27 6.81 -5.63
CA TYR A 85 0.94 6.32 -5.98
C TYR A 85 1.01 5.10 -6.91
N VAL A 86 1.80 5.17 -7.98
CA VAL A 86 1.98 4.06 -8.93
C VAL A 86 2.57 2.84 -8.23
N ASP A 87 3.60 3.04 -7.41
CA ASP A 87 4.25 1.96 -6.68
C ASP A 87 3.25 1.28 -5.73
N ARG A 88 2.53 2.03 -4.89
CA ARG A 88 1.52 1.45 -3.98
C ARG A 88 0.40 0.71 -4.72
N ARG A 89 -0.03 1.20 -5.89
CA ARG A 89 -1.00 0.49 -6.74
C ARG A 89 -0.42 -0.82 -7.24
N GLU A 90 0.82 -0.81 -7.70
CA GLU A 90 1.49 -1.99 -8.24
C GLU A 90 1.74 -3.04 -7.15
N GLN A 91 2.15 -2.62 -5.96
CA GLN A 91 2.24 -3.44 -4.77
C GLN A 91 0.94 -4.24 -4.52
N VAL A 92 -0.22 -3.58 -4.61
CA VAL A 92 -1.53 -4.23 -4.44
C VAL A 92 -1.85 -5.18 -5.60
N ARG A 93 -1.50 -4.81 -6.84
CA ARG A 93 -1.66 -5.68 -8.02
C ARG A 93 -0.86 -6.98 -7.85
N LEU A 94 0.41 -6.89 -7.44
CA LEU A 94 1.29 -8.04 -7.20
C LEU A 94 0.77 -8.96 -6.09
N ILE A 95 0.30 -8.40 -4.97
CA ILE A 95 -0.32 -9.19 -3.90
C ILE A 95 -1.53 -9.98 -4.43
N LYS A 96 -2.36 -9.33 -5.25
CA LYS A 96 -3.53 -9.99 -5.85
C LYS A 96 -3.12 -11.08 -6.84
N GLU A 97 -2.06 -10.87 -7.62
CA GLU A 97 -1.52 -11.86 -8.54
C GLU A 97 -0.94 -13.08 -7.79
N LEU A 98 -0.14 -12.84 -6.75
CA LEU A 98 0.55 -13.88 -5.99
C LEU A 98 -0.38 -14.64 -5.03
N TYR A 99 -1.32 -13.95 -4.40
CA TYR A 99 -2.12 -14.47 -3.29
C TYR A 99 -3.63 -14.39 -3.51
N GLY A 100 -4.08 -14.09 -4.73
CA GLY A 100 -5.51 -13.90 -5.05
C GLY A 100 -6.42 -15.04 -4.61
N ASN A 101 -5.92 -16.28 -4.61
CA ASN A 101 -6.69 -17.45 -4.15
C ASN A 101 -6.89 -17.49 -2.62
N GLN A 102 -5.96 -16.90 -1.86
CA GLN A 102 -5.97 -16.83 -0.39
C GLN A 102 -6.65 -15.55 0.12
N ILE A 103 -6.66 -14.49 -0.70
CA ILE A 103 -7.28 -13.22 -0.36
C ILE A 103 -8.80 -13.33 -0.45
N LYS A 104 -9.49 -13.20 0.68
CA LYS A 104 -10.97 -13.16 0.73
C LYS A 104 -11.54 -11.78 0.54
N GLU A 105 -10.87 -10.79 1.14
CA GLU A 105 -11.29 -9.40 1.14
C GLU A 105 -10.05 -8.56 0.85
N LEU A 106 -10.18 -7.60 -0.07
CA LEU A 106 -9.15 -6.61 -0.38
C LEU A 106 -9.84 -5.27 -0.60
N TYR A 107 -9.46 -4.30 0.20
CA TYR A 107 -9.86 -2.92 0.12
C TYR A 107 -8.63 -2.05 -0.11
N HIS A 108 -8.77 -1.02 -0.93
CA HIS A 108 -7.82 0.07 -1.00
C HIS A 108 -8.55 1.39 -1.26
N SER A 109 -8.05 2.47 -0.67
CA SER A 109 -8.45 3.84 -1.02
C SER A 109 -7.98 4.22 -2.43
N LEU A 110 -8.55 5.27 -3.02
CA LEU A 110 -8.12 5.76 -4.36
C LEU A 110 -6.61 6.08 -4.43
N PRO A 111 -5.99 6.78 -3.47
CA PRO A 111 -4.55 7.06 -3.50
C PRO A 111 -3.66 5.88 -3.05
N TYR A 112 -4.28 4.74 -2.72
CA TYR A 112 -3.62 3.59 -2.07
C TYR A 112 -2.94 3.94 -0.72
N HIS A 113 -3.39 5.00 -0.05
CA HIS A 113 -2.88 5.40 1.27
C HIS A 113 -3.50 4.60 2.43
N MET A 114 -4.58 3.88 2.16
CA MET A 114 -5.17 2.89 3.05
C MET A 114 -5.38 1.61 2.24
N VAL A 115 -4.75 0.52 2.67
CA VAL A 115 -4.86 -0.81 2.06
C VAL A 115 -5.17 -1.80 3.17
N GLU A 116 -6.24 -2.58 3.01
CA GLU A 116 -6.63 -3.60 3.97
C GLU A 116 -6.95 -4.90 3.24
N PHE A 117 -6.41 -6.02 3.73
CA PHE A 117 -6.70 -7.31 3.13
C PHE A 117 -6.78 -8.42 4.16
N VAL A 118 -7.51 -9.46 3.78
CA VAL A 118 -7.72 -10.66 4.57
C VAL A 118 -7.17 -11.86 3.81
N LEU A 119 -6.19 -12.54 4.41
CA LEU A 119 -5.75 -13.87 4.00
C LEU A 119 -6.53 -14.91 4.80
N ASP A 120 -7.04 -15.93 4.13
CA ASP A 120 -7.75 -17.05 4.74
C ASP A 120 -6.95 -18.33 4.51
N ASP A 121 -6.59 -18.98 5.62
CA ASP A 121 -5.88 -20.25 5.66
C ASP A 121 -6.73 -21.28 6.44
N SER A 122 -6.40 -22.58 6.33
CA SER A 122 -7.14 -23.69 6.95
C SER A 122 -7.37 -23.49 8.45
N ASP A 123 -6.38 -22.90 9.14
CA ASP A 123 -6.30 -22.86 10.60
C ASP A 123 -6.43 -21.46 11.20
N CYS A 124 -6.26 -20.41 10.38
CA CYS A 124 -6.41 -19.03 10.84
C CYS A 124 -6.77 -18.07 9.69
N LYS A 125 -7.38 -16.93 10.06
CA LYS A 125 -7.59 -15.78 9.18
C LYS A 125 -6.60 -14.70 9.57
N VAL A 126 -5.87 -14.12 8.62
CA VAL A 126 -4.95 -13.00 8.88
C VAL A 126 -5.51 -11.73 8.28
N THR A 127 -5.63 -10.66 9.07
CA THR A 127 -6.04 -9.33 8.62
C THR A 127 -4.84 -8.38 8.68
N VAL A 128 -4.56 -7.73 7.56
CA VAL A 128 -3.50 -6.73 7.44
C VAL A 128 -4.13 -5.38 7.07
N SER A 129 -3.76 -4.33 7.79
CA SER A 129 -4.16 -2.95 7.52
C SER A 129 -2.92 -2.06 7.46
N LEU A 130 -2.75 -1.37 6.35
CA LEU A 130 -1.64 -0.49 6.03
C LEU A 130 -2.15 0.93 5.85
N ARG A 131 -1.50 1.89 6.52
CA ARG A 131 -1.77 3.32 6.34
C ARG A 131 -0.50 4.08 6.04
N TYR A 132 -0.55 4.85 4.96
CA TYR A 132 0.52 5.73 4.49
C TYR A 132 0.11 7.15 4.86
N ALA A 133 0.71 7.70 5.91
CA ALA A 133 0.38 9.05 6.37
C ALA A 133 0.93 10.10 5.39
N ASP A 134 2.08 9.79 4.78
CA ASP A 134 2.71 10.60 3.76
C ASP A 134 2.44 10.00 2.37
N LEU A 135 1.83 10.79 1.48
CA LEU A 135 1.47 10.34 0.14
C LEU A 135 2.68 10.20 -0.78
N VAL A 136 3.85 10.80 -0.47
CA VAL A 136 5.09 10.57 -1.22
C VAL A 136 5.84 9.31 -0.76
N SER A 137 5.38 8.64 0.29
CA SER A 137 6.04 7.44 0.80
C SER A 137 5.50 6.15 0.17
N VAL A 138 6.42 5.27 -0.22
CA VAL A 138 6.13 3.93 -0.74
C VAL A 138 5.93 2.90 0.39
N LEU A 139 6.27 3.26 1.64
CA LEU A 139 6.18 2.40 2.82
C LEU A 139 5.08 2.87 3.79
N PRO A 140 4.33 1.94 4.42
CA PRO A 140 3.28 2.31 5.35
C PRO A 140 3.85 2.86 6.66
N THR A 141 3.22 3.90 7.18
CA THR A 141 3.58 4.53 8.47
C THR A 141 2.90 3.83 9.65
N ARG A 142 1.68 3.31 9.43
CA ARG A 142 0.96 2.53 10.44
C ARG A 142 0.59 1.18 9.85
N ILE A 143 0.95 0.14 10.59
CA ILE A 143 0.70 -1.24 10.21
C ILE A 143 -0.03 -1.91 11.35
N LYS A 144 -1.04 -2.71 11.00
CA LYS A 144 -1.70 -3.62 11.93
C LYS A 144 -1.83 -4.98 11.25
N ALA A 145 -1.25 -6.01 11.85
CA ALA A 145 -1.35 -7.39 11.39
C ALA A 145 -1.90 -8.27 12.51
N LEU A 146 -3.05 -8.91 12.27
CA LEU A 146 -3.77 -9.71 13.26
C LEU A 146 -4.08 -11.11 12.72
N ALA A 147 -3.77 -12.15 13.48
CA ALA A 147 -4.20 -13.51 13.23
C ALA A 147 -5.40 -13.87 14.11
N TRP A 148 -6.46 -14.34 13.47
CA TRP A 148 -7.70 -14.80 14.08
C TRP A 148 -7.72 -16.34 14.05
N PRO A 149 -7.85 -17.03 15.19
CA PRO A 149 -7.92 -18.49 15.18
C PRO A 149 -9.21 -18.96 14.48
N SER A 150 -9.10 -20.01 13.65
CA SER A 150 -10.28 -20.61 13.03
C SER A 150 -10.94 -21.61 13.98
N LYS A 151 -12.27 -21.53 14.10
CA LYS A 151 -13.10 -22.47 14.90
C LYS A 151 -13.08 -23.92 14.40
N LYS A 152 -12.40 -24.22 13.28
CA LYS A 152 -12.41 -25.54 12.64
C LYS A 152 -11.52 -26.58 13.35
N SER A 153 -10.62 -26.16 14.25
CA SER A 153 -9.69 -27.05 14.96
C SER A 153 -10.27 -27.77 16.19
N SER A 154 -11.47 -27.40 16.66
CA SER A 154 -12.03 -27.99 17.90
C SER A 154 -12.77 -29.32 17.72
N ILE A 155 -12.81 -29.92 16.52
CA ILE A 155 -13.56 -31.18 16.31
C ILE A 155 -12.75 -32.41 16.75
N ASN A 156 -11.41 -32.33 16.83
CA ASN A 156 -10.59 -33.53 17.13
C ASN A 156 -10.04 -33.61 18.57
N ALA A 157 -10.40 -32.68 19.47
CA ALA A 157 -9.95 -32.71 20.86
C ALA A 157 -11.08 -32.96 21.89
N ALA A 158 -12.31 -33.23 21.43
CA ALA A 158 -13.46 -33.43 22.31
C ALA A 158 -14.08 -34.83 22.11
N THR A 159 -13.31 -35.87 22.40
CA THR A 159 -13.89 -37.15 22.82
C THR A 159 -13.03 -37.75 23.91
N ILE A 160 -13.08 -37.15 25.10
CA ILE A 160 -13.03 -37.81 26.41
C ILE A 160 -13.34 -36.73 27.48
N ASN A 161 -14.35 -37.02 28.29
CA ASN A 161 -14.74 -36.41 29.57
C ASN A 161 -15.76 -35.23 29.63
N ARG A 162 -16.98 -35.65 30.01
CA ARG A 162 -17.86 -35.16 31.11
C ARG A 162 -18.24 -33.67 31.19
N LYS A 163 -19.53 -33.43 30.94
CA LYS A 163 -20.52 -32.66 31.74
C LYS A 163 -19.95 -31.51 32.61
N GLU A 164 -20.24 -30.26 32.23
CA GLU A 164 -20.80 -29.24 33.12
C GLU A 164 -21.27 -27.99 32.36
N ASN A 165 -22.28 -27.33 32.92
CA ASN A 165 -23.00 -26.17 32.39
C ASN A 165 -22.13 -24.91 32.30
N GLY A 166 -22.26 -24.15 31.21
CA GLY A 166 -21.74 -22.77 31.14
C GLY A 166 -21.87 -22.16 29.76
N VAL A 167 -22.85 -21.27 29.58
CA VAL A 167 -22.96 -20.39 28.41
C VAL A 167 -21.84 -19.35 28.48
N GLN A 168 -20.77 -19.56 27.71
CA GLN A 168 -19.76 -18.53 27.45
C GLN A 168 -19.31 -18.65 26.00
N GLY A 169 -19.78 -17.74 25.16
CA GLY A 169 -19.24 -17.56 23.82
C GLY A 169 -17.77 -17.20 23.95
N SER A 170 -16.89 -18.15 23.60
CA SER A 170 -15.45 -17.92 23.51
C SER A 170 -15.19 -16.92 22.39
N HIS A 171 -15.09 -15.64 22.74
CA HIS A 171 -14.52 -14.63 21.86
C HIS A 171 -13.02 -14.92 21.78
N GLN A 172 -12.60 -15.62 20.72
CA GLN A 172 -11.19 -15.82 20.45
C GLN A 172 -10.56 -14.46 20.13
N ASN A 173 -9.62 -14.04 20.97
CA ASN A 173 -8.90 -12.78 20.77
C ASN A 173 -7.89 -12.94 19.62
N PRO A 174 -7.75 -11.93 18.75
CA PRO A 174 -6.74 -11.96 17.71
C PRO A 174 -5.34 -11.86 18.31
N ALA A 175 -4.40 -12.62 17.77
CA ALA A 175 -2.98 -12.46 18.06
C ALA A 175 -2.39 -11.36 17.16
N ARG A 176 -1.67 -10.40 17.76
CA ARG A 176 -0.93 -9.38 16.99
C ARG A 176 0.36 -9.99 16.46
N LEU A 177 0.61 -9.80 15.17
CA LEU A 177 1.81 -10.27 14.48
C LEU A 177 2.85 -9.13 14.44
N SER A 178 3.52 -8.83 15.56
CA SER A 178 4.46 -7.70 15.65
C SER A 178 5.59 -7.78 14.63
N TYR A 179 6.14 -8.97 14.38
CA TYR A 179 7.17 -9.18 13.37
C TYR A 179 6.68 -8.80 11.96
N ALA A 180 5.44 -9.16 11.63
CA ALA A 180 4.83 -8.80 10.36
C ALA A 180 4.77 -7.27 10.20
N GLU A 181 4.39 -6.59 11.28
CA GLU A 181 4.40 -5.14 11.30
C GLU A 181 5.81 -4.56 11.14
N ASP A 182 6.82 -5.14 11.78
CA ASP A 182 8.22 -4.72 11.68
C ASP A 182 8.77 -4.90 10.24
N ALA A 183 8.45 -6.02 9.59
CA ALA A 183 8.85 -6.27 8.20
C ALA A 183 8.25 -5.23 7.24
N LEU A 184 6.94 -4.95 7.37
CA LEU A 184 6.26 -3.95 6.53
C LEU A 184 6.70 -2.52 6.76
N ARG A 185 7.34 -2.21 7.88
CA ARG A 185 7.94 -0.88 8.09
C ARG A 185 9.20 -0.68 7.25
N THR A 186 9.84 -1.75 6.81
CA THR A 186 11.14 -1.68 6.12
C THR A 186 11.11 -2.25 4.70
N MET A 187 10.04 -2.96 4.35
CA MET A 187 9.87 -3.60 3.05
C MET A 187 8.51 -3.27 2.44
N SER A 188 8.49 -3.00 1.14
CA SER A 188 7.27 -2.89 0.34
C SER A 188 6.56 -4.23 0.26
N LEU A 189 5.30 -4.21 -0.18
CA LEU A 189 4.67 -5.41 -0.69
C LEU A 189 5.20 -5.68 -2.11
N PRO A 190 5.24 -6.94 -2.58
CA PRO A 190 4.89 -8.17 -1.86
C PRO A 190 6.00 -8.69 -0.93
N GLU A 191 7.20 -8.11 -0.90
CA GLU A 191 8.36 -8.58 -0.11
C GLU A 191 8.03 -8.74 1.38
N GLY A 192 7.40 -7.73 1.97
CA GLY A 192 6.92 -7.78 3.36
C GLY A 192 5.85 -8.85 3.57
N ALA A 193 5.07 -9.18 2.54
CA ALA A 193 4.07 -10.26 2.60
C ALA A 193 4.66 -11.67 2.58
N TYR A 194 5.78 -11.88 1.88
CA TYR A 194 6.51 -13.14 1.95
C TYR A 194 7.02 -13.42 3.36
N CYS A 195 7.47 -12.39 4.08
CA CYS A 195 7.81 -12.52 5.50
C CYS A 195 6.62 -13.05 6.32
N PHE A 196 5.37 -12.72 5.96
CA PHE A 196 4.20 -13.29 6.65
C PHE A 196 4.00 -14.76 6.36
N GLN A 197 4.10 -15.20 5.11
CA GLN A 197 3.85 -16.61 4.78
C GLN A 197 4.93 -17.53 5.35
N ILE A 198 6.20 -17.12 5.25
CA ILE A 198 7.31 -17.87 5.83
C ILE A 198 7.10 -18.00 7.35
N ILE A 199 6.58 -16.97 7.99
CA ILE A 199 6.39 -16.95 9.44
C ILE A 199 5.06 -17.54 9.88
N ASP A 200 4.01 -17.51 9.07
CA ASP A 200 2.79 -18.28 9.31
C ASP A 200 3.10 -19.77 9.27
N ILE A 201 4.03 -20.22 8.42
CA ILE A 201 4.58 -21.58 8.49
C ILE A 201 5.31 -21.81 9.83
N PHE A 202 6.14 -20.87 10.30
CA PHE A 202 6.80 -20.99 11.61
C PHE A 202 5.84 -20.89 12.82
N TYR A 203 4.77 -20.09 12.73
CA TYR A 203 3.72 -19.98 13.75
C TYR A 203 2.79 -21.18 13.72
N LYS A 204 2.46 -21.76 12.55
CA LYS A 204 1.80 -23.07 12.45
C LYS A 204 2.63 -24.14 13.15
N LEU A 205 3.94 -24.18 12.93
CA LEU A 205 4.86 -25.09 13.61
C LEU A 205 4.98 -24.79 15.13
N GLY A 206 4.97 -23.52 15.52
CA GLY A 206 5.06 -23.06 16.91
C GLY A 206 3.77 -23.24 17.72
N LEU A 207 2.59 -22.99 17.12
CA LEU A 207 1.28 -23.27 17.73
C LEU A 207 1.05 -24.77 17.91
N ILE A 208 1.54 -25.62 16.98
CA ILE A 208 1.52 -27.08 17.17
C ILE A 208 2.32 -27.50 18.40
N LEU A 209 3.41 -26.79 18.74
CA LEU A 209 4.22 -27.03 19.95
C LEU A 209 3.57 -26.44 21.21
N LEU A 210 3.00 -25.23 21.14
CA LEU A 210 2.34 -24.55 22.26
C LEU A 210 0.99 -25.17 22.67
N ILE A 211 0.35 -25.98 21.80
CA ILE A 211 -0.87 -26.73 22.12
C ILE A 211 -0.55 -28.17 22.58
N ARG A 212 0.73 -28.61 22.48
CA ARG A 212 1.20 -29.94 22.88
C ARG A 212 2.05 -29.98 24.17
N THR A 213 2.16 -28.85 24.88
CA THR A 213 2.74 -28.78 26.23
C THR A 213 1.69 -28.31 27.22
#